data_AF-A0A920PHN1-F1
#
_entry.id   AF-A0A920PHN1-F1
#
_cell.length_a   1.000
_cell.length_b   1.000
_cell.length_c   1.000
_cell.angle_alpha   90.00
_cell.angle_beta   90.00
_cell.angle_gamma   90.00
#
_symmetry.space_group_name_H-M   'P 1'
#
loop_
_entity.id
_entity.type
_entity.pdbx_description
1 polymer ?
#
loop_
_entity_poly.entity_id
_entity_poly.type
_entity_poly.pdbx_seq_one_letter_code
_entity_poly.pdbx_strand_id
1 'polypeptide(L)'
;MVLTNKVLLIFTAILLLFCNEIFAQERYCWVSGDNFHDIKVAVSNDCQEGDLLWVVTNNIELDEWSLEQTIGQYCEFDSEIIIRKRNNGGLYLQCILHDEKSRKRRTDD
;
A
#
# COMPACT_ATOMS: atom_id res chain seq x y z
N MET A 1 0.51 11.97 -48.25
CA MET A 1 -0.54 11.24 -47.52
C MET A 1 -1.13 12.20 -46.50
N VAL A 2 -2.34 12.73 -46.74
CA VAL A 2 -2.96 13.73 -45.86
C VAL A 2 -3.64 12.97 -44.72
N LEU A 3 -3.07 13.05 -43.52
CA LEU A 3 -3.76 12.56 -42.32
C LEU A 3 -4.99 13.46 -42.13
N THR A 4 -6.18 12.93 -42.37
CA THR A 4 -7.42 13.67 -42.14
C THR A 4 -7.60 13.86 -40.63
N ASN A 5 -8.16 15.00 -40.20
CA ASN A 5 -8.34 15.36 -38.78
C ASN A 5 -9.03 14.26 -37.95
N LYS A 6 -9.89 13.44 -38.58
CA LYS A 6 -10.56 12.30 -37.95
C LYS A 6 -9.60 11.16 -37.61
N VAL A 7 -8.62 10.88 -38.47
CA VAL A 7 -7.60 9.84 -38.24
C VAL A 7 -6.69 10.26 -37.09
N LEU A 8 -6.33 11.55 -37.02
CA LEU A 8 -5.54 12.09 -35.91
C LEU A 8 -6.27 11.98 -34.56
N LEU A 9 -7.57 12.31 -34.53
CA LEU A 9 -8.42 12.20 -33.33
C LEU A 9 -8.61 10.76 -32.87
N ILE A 10 -8.76 9.81 -33.80
CA ILE A 10 -8.86 8.39 -33.45
C ILE A 10 -7.53 7.91 -32.86
N PHE A 11 -6.41 8.32 -33.45
CA PHE A 11 -5.09 7.92 -32.96
C PHE A 11 -4.79 8.49 -31.57
N THR A 12 -5.16 9.73 -31.28
CA THR A 12 -5.00 10.32 -29.94
C THR A 12 -5.93 9.70 -28.91
N ALA A 13 -7.18 9.38 -29.27
CA ALA A 13 -8.10 8.68 -28.37
C ALA A 13 -7.60 7.27 -28.02
N ILE A 14 -7.08 6.53 -29.01
CA ILE A 14 -6.44 5.23 -28.82
C ILE A 14 -5.22 5.37 -27.90
N LEU A 15 -4.34 6.36 -28.14
CA LEU A 15 -3.16 6.59 -27.30
C LEU A 15 -3.53 6.86 -25.83
N LEU A 16 -4.58 7.65 -25.59
CA LEU A 16 -5.07 7.96 -24.25
C LEU A 16 -5.67 6.74 -23.54
N LEU A 17 -6.30 5.81 -24.28
CA LEU A 17 -6.82 4.56 -23.71
C LEU A 17 -5.70 3.61 -23.28
N PHE A 18 -4.54 3.62 -23.96
CA PHE A 18 -3.39 2.78 -23.63
C PHE A 18 -2.36 3.44 -22.69
N CYS A 19 -2.52 4.72 -22.35
CA CYS A 19 -1.63 5.40 -21.39
C CYS A 19 -1.86 4.97 -19.93
N ASN A 20 -3.07 4.53 -19.57
CA ASN A 20 -3.38 4.20 -18.17
C ASN A 20 -2.56 3.00 -17.65
N GLU A 21 -2.22 2.03 -18.50
CA GLU A 21 -1.46 0.85 -18.08
C GLU A 21 0.06 1.07 -18.04
N ILE A 22 0.59 2.10 -18.73
CA ILE A 22 2.02 2.42 -18.70
C ILE A 22 2.39 3.20 -17.41
N PHE A 23 1.41 3.84 -16.75
CA PHE A 23 1.60 4.64 -15.54
C PHE A 23 1.07 4.00 -14.26
N ALA A 24 0.46 2.81 -14.32
CA ALA A 24 0.18 2.00 -13.14
C ALA A 24 1.47 1.29 -12.67
N GLN A 25 2.54 2.05 -12.48
CA GLN A 25 3.67 1.56 -11.71
C GLN A 25 3.16 1.44 -10.27
N GLU A 26 2.91 0.21 -9.81
CA GLU A 26 2.63 -0.06 -8.41
C GLU A 26 3.65 0.71 -7.57
N ARG A 27 3.16 1.69 -6.81
CA ARG A 27 4.00 2.48 -5.93
C ARG A 27 4.20 1.66 -4.68
N TYR A 28 5.38 1.07 -4.57
CA TYR A 28 5.77 0.33 -3.38
C TYR A 28 6.12 1.35 -2.29
N CYS A 29 5.38 1.35 -1.18
CA CYS A 29 5.77 2.10 0.00
C CYS A 29 6.45 1.16 1.00
N TRP A 30 7.74 1.34 1.21
CA TRP A 30 8.51 0.55 2.16
C TRP A 30 8.69 1.30 3.47
N VAL A 31 8.20 0.73 4.57
CA VAL A 31 8.35 1.30 5.90
C VAL A 31 8.97 0.30 6.85
N SER A 32 9.77 0.79 7.79
CA SER A 32 10.32 -0.02 8.87
C SER A 32 10.19 0.69 10.20
N GLY A 33 10.02 -0.07 11.27
CA GLY A 33 9.96 0.47 12.62
C GLY A 33 10.22 -0.62 13.66
N ASP A 34 10.47 -0.18 14.89
CA ASP A 34 10.71 -1.07 16.01
C ASP A 34 9.40 -1.36 16.78
N ASN A 35 8.43 -0.44 16.72
CA ASN A 35 7.11 -0.58 17.33
C ASN A 35 5.98 0.01 16.46
N PHE A 36 4.73 -0.14 16.90
CA PHE A 36 3.53 0.36 16.21
C PHE A 36 3.58 1.87 15.90
N HIS A 37 4.06 2.68 16.85
CA HIS A 37 4.10 4.13 16.68
C HIS A 37 5.07 4.53 15.57
N ASP A 38 6.24 3.90 15.51
CA ASP A 38 7.24 4.16 14.48
C ASP A 38 6.71 3.82 13.09
N ILE A 39 6.03 2.67 12.96
CA ILE A 39 5.41 2.24 11.71
C ILE A 39 4.32 3.23 11.29
N LYS A 40 3.45 3.65 12.22
CA LYS A 40 2.41 4.64 11.96
C LYS A 40 2.99 5.97 11.46
N VAL A 41 4.04 6.47 12.12
CA VAL A 41 4.71 7.72 11.73
C VAL A 41 5.33 7.58 10.34
N ALA A 42 6.02 6.47 10.06
CA ALA A 42 6.61 6.20 8.75
C ALA A 42 5.54 6.13 7.64
N VAL A 43 4.45 5.39 7.87
CA VAL A 43 3.33 5.31 6.90
C VAL A 43 2.75 6.68 6.61
N SER A 44 2.52 7.50 7.63
CA SER A 44 1.94 8.83 7.46
C SER A 44 2.87 9.82 6.75
N ASN A 45 4.19 9.63 6.84
CA ASN A 45 5.17 10.54 6.23
C ASN A 45 5.52 10.12 4.80
N ASP A 46 5.62 8.82 4.56
CA ASP A 46 6.30 8.28 3.40
C ASP A 46 5.36 7.59 2.39
N CYS A 47 4.13 7.25 2.79
CA CYS A 47 3.17 6.53 1.94
C CYS A 47 1.97 7.37 1.50
N GLN A 48 1.36 7.00 0.38
CA GLN A 48 0.12 7.54 -0.13
C GLN A 48 -0.96 6.46 -0.23
N GLU A 49 -2.22 6.85 -0.05
CA GLU A 49 -3.34 5.93 -0.27
C GLU A 49 -3.26 5.27 -1.66
N GLY A 50 -3.51 3.96 -1.71
CA GLY A 50 -3.38 3.13 -2.91
C GLY A 50 -1.99 2.56 -3.15
N ASP A 51 -0.96 2.96 -2.38
CA ASP A 51 0.37 2.37 -2.46
C ASP A 51 0.35 0.91 -1.99
N LEU A 52 1.22 0.09 -2.56
CA LEU A 52 1.51 -1.25 -2.08
C LEU A 52 2.44 -1.14 -0.86
N LEU A 53 1.85 -1.14 0.34
CA LEU A 53 2.55 -1.00 1.61
C LEU A 53 3.34 -2.27 1.93
N TRP A 54 4.64 -2.12 2.19
CA TRP A 54 5.56 -3.13 2.69
C TRP A 54 6.10 -2.72 4.06
N VAL A 55 5.62 -3.37 5.11
CA VAL A 55 6.07 -3.13 6.49
C VAL A 55 7.15 -4.15 6.86
N VAL A 56 8.25 -3.67 7.44
CA VAL A 56 9.38 -4.48 7.88
C VAL A 56 9.67 -4.22 9.35
N THR A 57 9.71 -5.26 10.17
CA THR A 57 10.17 -5.14 11.55
C THR A 57 11.68 -5.38 11.62
N ASN A 58 12.41 -4.44 12.23
CA ASN A 58 13.87 -4.52 12.31
C ASN A 58 14.35 -5.43 13.45
N ASN A 59 13.48 -5.78 14.41
CA ASN A 59 13.78 -6.65 15.55
C ASN A 59 12.52 -7.30 16.16
N ILE A 60 12.76 -8.23 17.09
CA ILE A 60 11.83 -9.24 17.64
C ILE A 60 10.69 -8.65 18.50
N GLU A 61 10.73 -7.35 18.82
CA GLU A 61 9.75 -6.75 19.75
C GLU A 61 8.32 -6.69 19.21
N LEU A 62 8.14 -6.73 17.88
CA LEU A 62 6.83 -6.85 17.26
C LEU A 62 6.54 -8.32 16.93
N ASP A 63 5.65 -8.91 17.71
CA ASP A 63 5.08 -10.23 17.41
C ASP A 63 4.06 -10.16 16.26
N GLU A 64 3.68 -11.33 15.75
CA GLU A 64 2.74 -11.44 14.63
C GLU A 64 1.41 -10.74 14.90
N TRP A 65 0.94 -10.82 16.16
CA TRP A 65 -0.32 -10.20 16.58
C TRP A 65 -0.24 -8.67 16.62
N SER A 66 0.83 -8.10 17.17
CA SER A 66 1.01 -6.65 17.22
C SER A 66 1.18 -6.07 15.82
N LEU A 67 1.86 -6.81 14.95
CA LEU A 67 1.92 -6.48 13.54
C LEU A 67 0.50 -6.48 12.96
N GLU A 68 -0.29 -7.55 13.12
CA GLU A 68 -1.67 -7.66 12.61
C GLU A 68 -2.56 -6.48 13.07
N GLN A 69 -2.45 -6.07 14.33
CA GLN A 69 -3.18 -4.90 14.85
C GLN A 69 -2.72 -3.58 14.22
N THR A 70 -1.43 -3.46 13.89
CA THR A 70 -0.88 -2.31 13.15
C THR A 70 -1.52 -2.24 11.76
N ILE A 71 -1.58 -3.39 11.11
CA ILE A 71 -2.04 -3.59 9.73
C ILE A 71 -3.54 -3.33 9.60
N GLY A 72 -4.33 -3.76 10.58
CA GLY A 72 -5.78 -3.59 10.51
C GLY A 72 -6.26 -2.13 10.48
N GLN A 73 -5.38 -1.18 10.77
CA GLN A 73 -5.67 0.25 10.65
C GLN A 73 -5.45 0.79 9.24
N TYR A 74 -4.61 0.12 8.44
CA TYR A 74 -4.13 0.63 7.15
C TYR A 74 -4.47 -0.28 5.96
N CYS A 75 -4.85 -1.54 6.20
CA CYS A 75 -5.13 -2.50 5.14
C CYS A 75 -6.63 -2.87 5.10
N GLU A 76 -7.11 -3.20 3.91
CA GLU A 76 -8.42 -3.83 3.72
C GLU A 76 -8.26 -5.34 3.88
N PHE A 77 -8.81 -5.93 4.95
CA PHE A 77 -8.68 -7.36 5.23
C PHE A 77 -9.32 -8.27 4.17
N ASP A 78 -10.26 -7.74 3.38
CA ASP A 78 -10.85 -8.44 2.24
C ASP A 78 -9.88 -8.57 1.05
N SER A 79 -8.76 -7.84 1.08
CA SER A 79 -7.64 -7.98 0.14
C SER A 79 -6.54 -8.87 0.74
N GLU A 80 -5.82 -9.62 -0.11
CA GLU A 80 -4.88 -10.66 0.33
C GLU A 80 -3.70 -10.05 1.13
N ILE A 81 -3.67 -10.35 2.44
CA ILE A 81 -2.61 -9.93 3.34
C ILE A 81 -1.54 -11.03 3.41
N ILE A 82 -0.30 -10.70 3.07
CA ILE A 82 0.84 -11.63 3.16
C ILE A 82 1.62 -11.32 4.45
N ILE A 83 1.61 -12.23 5.42
CA ILE A 83 2.49 -12.19 6.61
C ILE A 83 3.55 -13.28 6.48
N ARG A 84 4.82 -12.92 6.62
CA ARG A 84 5.94 -13.88 6.50
C ARG A 84 7.07 -13.53 7.46
N LYS A 85 7.76 -14.58 7.94
CA LYS A 85 8.98 -14.46 8.74
C LYS A 85 10.21 -14.59 7.86
N ARG A 86 11.15 -13.66 8.00
CA ARG A 86 12.45 -13.67 7.33
C ARG A 86 13.44 -14.55 8.08
N ASN A 87 14.52 -14.94 7.39
CA ASN A 87 15.59 -15.77 7.96
C ASN A 87 16.27 -15.12 9.19
N ASN A 88 16.23 -13.79 9.30
CA ASN A 88 16.77 -13.05 10.45
C ASN A 88 15.76 -12.90 11.62
N GLY A 89 14.59 -13.53 11.53
CA GLY A 89 13.54 -13.45 12.55
C GLY A 89 12.58 -12.27 12.42
N GLY A 90 12.87 -11.30 11.55
CA GLY A 90 11.98 -10.16 11.28
C GLY A 90 10.72 -10.58 10.54
N LEU A 91 9.61 -9.91 10.81
CA LEU A 91 8.35 -10.11 10.10
C LEU A 91 8.24 -9.11 8.96
N TYR A 92 7.66 -9.53 7.85
CA TYR A 92 7.26 -8.61 6.80
C TYR A 92 5.80 -8.80 6.41
N LEU A 93 5.19 -7.69 6.01
CA LEU A 93 3.84 -7.64 5.51
C LEU A 93 3.75 -6.84 4.21
N GLN A 94 2.88 -7.29 3.31
CA GLN A 94 2.43 -6.59 2.12
C GLN A 94 0.88 -6.42 2.09
N CYS A 95 0.38 -5.22 1.80
CA CYS A 95 -1.04 -4.94 1.53
C CYS A 95 -1.23 -3.67 0.66
N ILE A 96 -2.44 -3.42 0.14
CA ILE A 96 -2.79 -2.10 -0.42
C ILE A 96 -3.12 -1.14 0.72
N LEU A 97 -2.46 0.02 0.72
CA LEU A 97 -2.66 1.06 1.71
C LEU A 97 -4.00 1.75 1.51
N HIS A 98 -4.80 1.80 2.57
CA HIS A 98 -5.95 2.66 2.70
C HIS A 98 -5.68 3.73 3.76
N ASP A 99 -6.36 4.87 3.61
CA ASP A 99 -6.34 5.92 4.64
C ASP A 99 -6.62 5.33 6.02
N GLU A 100 -5.94 5.85 7.05
CA GLU A 100 -6.02 5.34 8.43
C GLU A 100 -7.49 5.20 8.82
N LYS A 101 -7.95 3.96 8.96
CA LYS A 101 -9.32 3.68 9.42
C LYS A 101 -9.39 4.25 10.82
N SER A 102 -10.05 5.39 10.97
CA SER A 102 -10.23 6.05 12.26
C SER A 102 -10.67 4.98 13.25
N ARG A 103 -9.83 4.74 14.26
CA ARG A 103 -10.07 3.71 15.26
C ARG A 103 -11.41 4.06 15.90
N LYS A 104 -12.50 3.46 15.44
CA LYS A 104 -13.80 3.58 16.09
C LYS A 104 -13.55 2.96 17.45
N ARG A 105 -13.32 3.81 18.46
CA ARG A 105 -13.22 3.36 19.84
C ARG A 105 -14.46 2.50 20.03
N ARG A 106 -14.27 1.24 20.43
CA ARG A 106 -15.38 0.50 21.02
C ARG A 106 -15.77 1.35 22.24
N THR A 107 -16.80 2.17 22.09
CA THR A 107 -17.63 2.54 23.22
C THR A 107 -18.28 1.24 23.61
N ASP A 108 -17.84 0.70 24.75
CA ASP A 108 -18.54 -0.40 25.41
C ASP A 108 -20.00 0.05 25.59
N ASP A 109 -20.94 -0.68 24.99
CA ASP A 109 -22.37 -0.60 25.30
C ASP A 109 -22.68 -1.58 26.45
#